data_AF-A0A926P892-F1
#
_entry.id   AF-A0A926P892-F1
#
_cell.length_a   1.000
_cell.length_b   1.000
_cell.length_c   1.000
_cell.angle_alpha   90.00
_cell.angle_beta   90.00
_cell.angle_gamma   90.00
#
_symmetry.space_group_name_H-M   'P 1'
#
loop_
_entity.id
_entity.type
_entity.pdbx_description
1 polymer ?
#
loop_
_entity_poly.entity_id
_entity_poly.type
_entity_poly.pdbx_seq_one_letter_code
_entity_poly.pdbx_strand_id
1 'polypeptide(L)'
;MHRTFIPGITHPALQSEPAWWFAFVGNKLLVRPEGTLSTIPNLISLSEIGLVPVRTQFLGTLDNQPCYSAELPKDAIAPDGLTLRGLRELYGMLDEDLFVLSGRAIQIVEWARTHQYCGHCATPTTQLPHERAKRCPKCGLVNYPRLSPAVIMLISRGEELLLARAPRFPAGMYSVLAGFVEPGESLEETVVREVREEVGIEVKDIRYFGSQPWPFPNSLMIGFTATYASGDIVIEPEELVDAAWFSKHNLPQIPPKLSIARKLIDWFVSTH
;
A
#
# COMPACT_ATOMS: atom_id res chain seq x y z
N MET A 1 -8.21 7.67 19.89
CA MET A 1 -8.30 6.30 20.44
C MET A 1 -8.17 5.39 19.23
N HIS A 2 -7.15 4.54 19.15
CA HIS A 2 -7.04 3.60 18.03
C HIS A 2 -8.16 2.55 18.15
N ARG A 3 -8.89 2.35 17.07
CA ARG A 3 -9.91 1.31 16.93
C ARG A 3 -9.23 -0.05 16.87
N THR A 4 -9.93 -1.08 17.34
CA THR A 4 -9.38 -2.45 17.35
C THR A 4 -9.92 -3.23 16.17
N PHE A 5 -9.04 -3.56 15.23
CA PHE A 5 -9.38 -4.43 14.12
C PHE A 5 -8.92 -5.88 14.35
N ILE A 6 -9.85 -6.83 14.22
CA ILE A 6 -9.60 -8.27 14.30
C ILE A 6 -9.83 -8.87 12.91
N PRO A 7 -8.79 -9.42 12.23
CA PRO A 7 -8.96 -10.02 10.91
C PRO A 7 -9.83 -11.28 10.96
N GLY A 8 -10.65 -11.47 9.93
CA GLY A 8 -11.52 -12.63 9.78
C GLY A 8 -11.61 -13.09 8.33
N ILE A 9 -12.00 -14.35 8.12
CA ILE A 9 -12.15 -14.96 6.78
C ILE A 9 -13.61 -15.19 6.45
N THR A 10 -14.34 -15.77 7.40
CA THR A 10 -15.74 -16.18 7.25
C THR A 10 -16.57 -15.41 8.26
N HIS A 11 -17.59 -14.70 7.78
CA HIS A 11 -18.61 -14.10 8.63
C HIS A 11 -19.69 -15.16 8.94
N PRO A 12 -20.30 -15.17 10.14
CA PRO A 12 -21.46 -16.01 10.43
C PRO A 12 -22.60 -15.80 9.42
N ALA A 13 -23.41 -16.85 9.18
CA ALA A 13 -24.23 -17.03 7.98
C ALA A 13 -25.30 -15.95 7.67
N LEU A 14 -25.61 -15.03 8.57
CA LEU A 14 -26.58 -13.96 8.34
C LEU A 14 -26.04 -12.62 8.86
N GLN A 15 -25.96 -11.63 7.97
CA GLN A 15 -25.66 -10.25 8.32
C GLN A 15 -26.98 -9.52 8.62
N SER A 16 -27.27 -9.31 9.90
CA SER A 16 -28.41 -8.52 10.37
C SER A 16 -28.00 -7.17 10.95
N GLU A 17 -26.71 -6.93 11.09
CA GLU A 17 -26.15 -5.72 11.69
C GLU A 17 -25.42 -4.87 10.64
N PRO A 18 -25.38 -3.54 10.81
CA PRO A 18 -24.62 -2.67 9.95
C PRO A 18 -23.13 -3.04 9.93
N ALA A 19 -22.50 -2.93 8.77
CA ALA A 19 -21.09 -3.20 8.55
C ALA A 19 -20.42 -2.07 7.79
N TRP A 20 -19.11 -1.95 7.95
CA TRP A 20 -18.28 -1.07 7.14
C TRP A 20 -18.06 -1.68 5.75
N TRP A 21 -18.55 -0.99 4.72
CA TRP A 21 -18.45 -1.42 3.32
C TRP A 21 -17.38 -0.64 2.56
N PHE A 22 -16.20 -1.25 2.43
CA PHE A 22 -15.11 -0.77 1.60
C PHE A 22 -15.37 -1.17 0.14
N ALA A 23 -16.22 -0.42 -0.55
CA ALA A 23 -16.66 -0.72 -1.91
C ALA A 23 -15.91 0.09 -2.98
N PHE A 24 -15.45 -0.57 -4.04
CA PHE A 24 -14.57 0.05 -5.04
C PHE A 24 -15.12 -0.06 -6.46
N VAL A 25 -15.01 1.04 -7.22
CA VAL A 25 -15.06 1.04 -8.69
C VAL A 25 -13.64 1.24 -9.20
N GLY A 26 -13.03 0.18 -9.74
CA GLY A 26 -11.59 0.20 -10.04
C GLY A 26 -10.76 0.44 -8.78
N ASN A 27 -10.00 1.53 -8.75
CA ASN A 27 -9.20 1.96 -7.59
C ASN A 27 -9.85 3.07 -6.75
N LYS A 28 -11.09 3.46 -7.08
CA LYS A 28 -11.81 4.52 -6.38
C LYS A 28 -12.71 3.92 -5.31
N LEU A 29 -12.54 4.38 -4.08
CA LEU A 29 -13.33 3.97 -2.92
C LEU A 29 -14.62 4.79 -2.84
N LEU A 30 -15.74 4.11 -2.58
CA LEU A 30 -17.02 4.73 -2.28
C LEU A 30 -17.00 5.26 -0.84
N VAL A 31 -17.20 6.56 -0.68
CA VAL A 31 -17.21 7.25 0.62
C VAL A 31 -18.41 8.17 0.73
N ARG A 32 -18.81 8.47 1.96
CA ARG A 32 -19.76 9.54 2.28
C ARG A 32 -18.99 10.78 2.70
N PRO A 33 -19.10 11.91 1.98
CA PRO A 33 -18.52 13.17 2.40
C PRO A 33 -19.21 13.72 3.66
N GLU A 34 -18.44 14.23 4.61
CA GLU A 34 -18.90 14.87 5.85
C GLU A 34 -18.13 16.17 6.06
N GLY A 35 -18.52 17.22 5.34
CA GLY A 35 -17.78 18.48 5.30
C GLY A 35 -16.40 18.31 4.65
N THR A 36 -15.33 18.55 5.40
CA THR A 36 -13.94 18.31 4.96
C THR A 36 -13.47 16.87 5.17
N LEU A 37 -14.23 16.07 5.92
CA LEU A 37 -13.94 14.68 6.20
C LEU A 37 -14.76 13.76 5.29
N SER A 38 -14.50 12.48 5.40
CA SER A 38 -15.27 11.42 4.76
C SER A 38 -15.38 10.23 5.70
N THR A 39 -16.40 9.40 5.48
CA THR A 39 -16.56 8.13 6.17
C THR A 39 -16.86 7.00 5.19
N ILE A 40 -16.66 5.77 5.65
CA ILE A 40 -17.00 4.55 4.92
C ILE A 40 -18.49 4.28 5.12
N PRO A 41 -19.26 3.89 4.08
CA PRO A 41 -20.65 3.50 4.26
C PRO A 41 -20.82 2.41 5.33
N ASN A 42 -21.71 2.67 6.28
CA ASN A 42 -22.06 1.76 7.37
C ASN A 42 -23.50 1.29 7.16
N LEU A 43 -23.68 0.09 6.60
CA LEU A 43 -24.95 -0.41 6.06
C LEU A 43 -25.10 -1.90 6.36
N ILE A 44 -26.31 -2.43 6.44
CA ILE A 44 -26.52 -3.88 6.51
C ILE A 44 -26.17 -4.49 5.15
N SER A 45 -26.56 -3.84 4.05
CA SER A 45 -26.23 -4.27 2.69
C SER A 45 -26.03 -3.09 1.74
N LEU A 46 -25.13 -3.25 0.76
CA LEU A 46 -24.98 -2.31 -0.35
C LEU A 46 -26.27 -2.16 -1.18
N SER A 47 -27.18 -3.14 -1.14
CA SER A 47 -28.48 -3.05 -1.82
C SER A 47 -29.39 -1.96 -1.25
N GLU A 48 -29.19 -1.52 0.00
CA GLU A 48 -29.93 -0.39 0.60
C GLU A 48 -29.72 0.92 -0.16
N ILE A 49 -28.57 1.05 -0.83
CA ILE A 49 -28.19 2.20 -1.63
C ILE A 49 -28.20 1.87 -3.14
N GLY A 50 -28.90 0.80 -3.53
CA GLY A 50 -29.05 0.42 -4.94
C GLY A 50 -27.79 -0.14 -5.60
N LEU A 51 -26.78 -0.54 -4.82
CA LEU A 51 -25.54 -1.11 -5.35
C LEU A 51 -25.51 -2.63 -5.21
N VAL A 52 -25.14 -3.31 -6.31
CA VAL A 52 -24.95 -4.76 -6.35
C VAL A 52 -23.47 -5.05 -6.63
N PRO A 53 -22.73 -5.62 -5.67
CA PRO A 53 -21.31 -5.91 -5.87
C PRO A 53 -21.12 -7.11 -6.79
N VAL A 54 -20.07 -7.08 -7.61
CA VAL A 54 -19.61 -8.21 -8.42
C VAL A 54 -19.03 -9.31 -7.52
N ARG A 55 -18.36 -8.91 -6.44
CA ARG A 55 -17.85 -9.83 -5.40
C ARG A 55 -17.65 -9.11 -4.09
N THR A 56 -17.75 -9.85 -3.01
CA THR A 56 -17.53 -9.38 -1.64
C THR A 56 -16.58 -10.29 -0.89
N GLN A 57 -15.80 -9.74 0.05
CA GLN A 57 -14.96 -10.50 0.96
C GLN A 57 -15.11 -9.95 2.36
N PHE A 58 -15.34 -10.82 3.33
CA PHE A 58 -15.24 -10.44 4.73
C PHE A 58 -13.79 -10.13 5.07
N LEU A 59 -13.55 -9.06 5.82
CA LEU A 59 -12.22 -8.61 6.24
C LEU A 59 -11.92 -8.98 7.69
N GLY A 60 -12.97 -9.03 8.52
CA GLY A 60 -12.85 -9.05 9.98
C GLY A 60 -13.80 -8.05 10.62
N THR A 61 -13.53 -7.68 11.86
CA THR A 61 -14.34 -6.73 12.62
C THR A 61 -13.51 -5.54 13.09
N LEU A 62 -14.05 -4.33 12.99
CA LEU A 62 -13.51 -3.11 13.58
C LEU A 62 -14.41 -2.69 14.74
N ASP A 63 -13.89 -2.70 15.96
CA ASP A 63 -14.67 -2.46 17.19
C ASP A 63 -15.93 -3.35 17.27
N ASN A 64 -15.75 -4.65 16.98
CA ASN A 64 -16.80 -5.68 16.85
C ASN A 64 -17.79 -5.48 15.69
N GLN A 65 -17.66 -4.41 14.89
CA GLN A 65 -18.50 -4.20 13.72
C GLN A 65 -17.92 -4.89 12.48
N PRO A 66 -18.71 -5.67 11.71
CA PRO A 66 -18.19 -6.35 10.52
C PRO A 66 -17.62 -5.39 9.48
N CYS A 67 -16.59 -5.83 8.77
CA CYS A 67 -15.96 -5.11 7.67
C CYS A 67 -15.96 -5.98 6.40
N TYR A 68 -16.40 -5.41 5.28
CA TYR A 68 -16.41 -6.07 3.99
C TYR A 68 -15.69 -5.24 2.94
N SER A 69 -14.91 -5.90 2.08
CA SER A 69 -14.48 -5.32 0.82
C SER A 69 -15.41 -5.74 -0.30
N ALA A 70 -15.70 -4.83 -1.22
CA ALA A 70 -16.58 -5.09 -2.35
C ALA A 70 -16.02 -4.52 -3.66
N GLU A 71 -16.09 -5.32 -4.73
CA GLU A 71 -15.91 -4.81 -6.09
C GLU A 71 -17.28 -4.44 -6.65
N LEU A 72 -17.42 -3.22 -7.15
CA LEU A 72 -18.59 -2.74 -7.86
C LEU A 72 -18.38 -2.87 -9.37
N PRO A 73 -19.46 -2.97 -10.17
CA PRO A 73 -19.39 -2.88 -11.63
C PRO A 73 -18.61 -1.65 -12.11
N LYS A 74 -17.93 -1.75 -13.25
CA LYS A 74 -17.10 -0.65 -13.79
C LYS A 74 -17.90 0.61 -14.13
N ASP A 75 -19.17 0.41 -14.46
CA ASP A 75 -20.17 1.42 -14.79
C ASP A 75 -21.04 1.81 -13.59
N ALA A 76 -20.74 1.30 -12.39
CA ALA A 76 -21.46 1.70 -11.18
C ALA A 76 -21.26 3.19 -10.89
N ILE A 77 -22.38 3.88 -10.67
CA ILE A 77 -22.42 5.29 -10.34
C ILE A 77 -22.60 5.41 -8.83
N ALA A 78 -21.89 6.36 -8.20
CA ALA A 78 -22.08 6.64 -6.78
C ALA A 78 -23.52 7.14 -6.53
N PRO A 79 -24.28 6.55 -5.59
CA PRO A 79 -25.61 7.03 -5.21
C PRO A 79 -25.56 8.45 -4.61
N ASP A 80 -26.72 9.10 -4.52
CA ASP A 80 -26.85 10.44 -3.94
C ASP A 80 -26.25 10.50 -2.52
N GLY A 81 -25.47 11.56 -2.25
CA GLY A 81 -24.76 11.74 -0.98
C GLY A 81 -23.50 10.88 -0.81
N LEU A 82 -23.15 10.06 -1.81
CA LEU A 82 -21.90 9.28 -1.85
C LEU A 82 -21.02 9.74 -3.00
N THR A 83 -19.73 9.43 -2.93
CA THR A 83 -18.79 9.77 -3.98
C THR A 83 -17.67 8.75 -4.10
N LEU A 84 -17.06 8.68 -5.29
CA LEU A 84 -15.91 7.82 -5.57
C LEU A 84 -14.63 8.68 -5.54
N ARG A 85 -13.65 8.29 -4.71
CA ARG A 85 -12.37 9.01 -4.52
C ARG A 85 -11.18 8.06 -4.58
N GLY A 86 -10.05 8.55 -5.06
CA GLY A 86 -8.80 7.80 -5.02
C GLY A 86 -8.31 7.65 -3.57
N LEU A 87 -7.76 6.48 -3.21
CA LEU A 87 -7.33 6.24 -1.83
C LEU A 87 -6.29 7.26 -1.33
N ARG A 88 -5.37 7.75 -2.19
CA ARG A 88 -4.41 8.80 -1.80
C ARG A 88 -5.06 10.12 -1.42
N GLU A 89 -6.15 10.49 -2.10
CA GLU A 89 -6.90 11.73 -1.83
C GLU A 89 -7.57 11.69 -0.45
N LEU A 90 -7.91 10.49 0.03
CA LEU A 90 -8.61 10.28 1.28
C LEU A 90 -7.70 10.31 2.51
N TYR A 91 -6.38 10.45 2.33
CA TYR A 91 -5.46 10.59 3.45
C TYR A 91 -5.72 11.89 4.22
N GLY A 92 -5.97 11.77 5.52
CA GLY A 92 -6.36 12.91 6.38
C GLY A 92 -7.83 13.33 6.24
N MET A 93 -8.58 12.75 5.30
CA MET A 93 -10.03 12.91 5.20
C MET A 93 -10.79 11.77 5.87
N LEU A 94 -10.21 10.57 5.90
CA LEU A 94 -10.70 9.42 6.67
C LEU A 94 -10.05 9.37 8.05
N ASP A 95 -10.79 8.80 9.00
CA ASP A 95 -10.22 8.24 10.22
C ASP A 95 -9.07 7.28 9.89
N GLU A 96 -8.00 7.29 10.71
CA GLU A 96 -6.76 6.58 10.42
C GLU A 96 -6.98 5.07 10.26
N ASP A 97 -7.78 4.47 11.14
CA ASP A 97 -8.03 3.03 11.11
C ASP A 97 -8.88 2.65 9.88
N LEU A 98 -9.86 3.48 9.51
CA LEU A 98 -10.61 3.31 8.26
C LEU A 98 -9.73 3.49 7.03
N PHE A 99 -8.78 4.42 7.03
CA PHE A 99 -7.83 4.59 5.93
C PHE A 99 -6.93 3.36 5.76
N VAL A 100 -6.35 2.86 6.85
CA VAL A 100 -5.52 1.65 6.84
C VAL A 100 -6.32 0.44 6.36
N LEU A 101 -7.56 0.28 6.83
CA LEU A 101 -8.44 -0.80 6.38
C LEU A 101 -8.87 -0.65 4.92
N SER A 102 -9.03 0.57 4.42
CA SER A 102 -9.27 0.82 3.00
C SER A 102 -8.11 0.33 2.13
N GLY A 103 -6.87 0.53 2.60
CA GLY A 103 -5.66 0.00 1.95
C GLY A 103 -5.61 -1.52 1.92
N ARG A 104 -5.99 -2.18 3.03
CA ARG A 104 -6.15 -3.64 3.08
C ARG A 104 -7.25 -4.12 2.12
N ALA A 105 -8.40 -3.44 2.12
CA ALA A 105 -9.58 -3.83 1.36
C ALA A 105 -9.32 -3.83 -0.16
N ILE A 106 -8.65 -2.79 -0.69
CA ILE A 106 -8.35 -2.72 -2.13
C ILE A 106 -7.41 -3.84 -2.59
N GLN A 107 -6.41 -4.21 -1.79
CA GLN A 107 -5.50 -5.33 -2.11
C GLN A 107 -6.25 -6.66 -2.16
N ILE A 108 -7.21 -6.86 -1.25
CA ILE A 108 -8.03 -8.08 -1.18
C ILE A 108 -9.02 -8.15 -2.35
N VAL A 109 -9.68 -7.05 -2.70
CA VAL A 109 -10.54 -6.96 -3.88
C VAL A 109 -9.74 -7.29 -5.14
N GLU A 110 -8.56 -6.70 -5.27
CA GLU A 110 -7.70 -6.90 -6.44
C GLU A 110 -7.19 -8.34 -6.54
N TRP A 111 -6.80 -8.95 -5.42
CA TRP A 111 -6.46 -10.38 -5.37
C TRP A 111 -7.66 -11.25 -5.78
N ALA A 112 -8.84 -10.97 -5.23
CA ALA A 112 -10.05 -11.71 -5.56
C ALA A 112 -10.41 -11.59 -7.06
N ARG A 113 -10.10 -10.45 -7.69
CA ARG A 113 -10.27 -10.19 -9.13
C ARG A 113 -9.26 -10.92 -10.01
N THR A 114 -7.99 -10.86 -9.65
CA THR A 114 -6.90 -11.34 -10.50
C THR A 114 -6.68 -12.85 -10.41
N HIS A 115 -7.20 -13.49 -9.36
CA HIS A 115 -7.06 -14.92 -9.14
C HIS A 115 -8.42 -15.63 -9.28
N GLN A 116 -9.23 -15.30 -10.28
CA GLN A 116 -10.49 -16.05 -10.54
C GLN A 116 -10.22 -17.41 -11.20
N TYR A 117 -9.15 -17.50 -11.97
CA TYR A 117 -8.70 -18.70 -12.67
C TYR A 117 -7.29 -19.07 -12.23
N CYS A 118 -6.97 -20.36 -12.30
CA CYS A 118 -5.66 -20.88 -11.95
C CYS A 118 -4.61 -20.45 -12.98
N GLY A 119 -3.56 -19.75 -12.54
CA GLY A 119 -2.45 -19.34 -13.41
C GLY A 119 -1.65 -20.50 -14.04
N HIS A 120 -1.82 -21.73 -13.55
CA HIS A 120 -1.14 -22.91 -14.11
C HIS A 120 -1.96 -23.65 -15.17
N CYS A 121 -3.27 -23.80 -14.97
CA CYS A 121 -4.11 -24.67 -15.83
C CYS A 121 -5.45 -24.05 -16.26
N ALA A 122 -5.64 -22.75 -16.05
CA ALA A 122 -6.83 -21.97 -16.40
C ALA A 122 -8.16 -22.43 -15.77
N THR A 123 -8.16 -23.43 -14.88
CA THR A 123 -9.39 -23.89 -14.19
C THR A 123 -9.87 -22.83 -13.19
N PRO A 124 -11.18 -22.52 -13.11
CA PRO A 124 -11.73 -21.64 -12.08
C PRO A 124 -11.30 -22.06 -10.67
N THR A 125 -10.85 -21.09 -9.87
CA THR A 125 -10.40 -21.34 -8.48
C THR A 125 -11.56 -21.25 -7.50
N THR A 126 -11.44 -21.93 -6.36
CA THR A 126 -12.40 -21.88 -5.25
C THR A 126 -11.77 -21.25 -4.01
N GLN A 127 -12.53 -20.42 -3.29
CA GLN A 127 -12.10 -19.84 -2.01
C GLN A 127 -11.96 -20.95 -0.95
N LEU A 128 -10.91 -20.88 -0.13
CA LEU A 128 -10.78 -21.76 1.04
C LEU A 128 -11.60 -21.22 2.23
N PRO A 129 -12.20 -22.11 3.05
CA PRO A 129 -13.14 -21.70 4.12
C PRO A 129 -12.46 -21.06 5.33
N HIS A 130 -11.22 -21.46 5.65
CA HIS A 130 -10.51 -21.06 6.88
C HIS A 130 -9.25 -20.23 6.61
N GLU A 131 -8.94 -19.97 5.35
CA GLU A 131 -7.77 -19.20 4.94
C GLU A 131 -8.15 -18.17 3.87
N ARG A 132 -7.47 -17.03 3.88
CA ARG A 132 -7.57 -16.05 2.78
C ARG A 132 -6.75 -16.57 1.59
N ALA A 133 -7.26 -17.59 0.92
CA ALA A 133 -6.58 -18.25 -0.18
C ALA A 133 -7.58 -18.81 -1.19
N LYS A 134 -7.13 -18.99 -2.43
CA LYS A 134 -7.88 -19.63 -3.50
C LYS A 134 -7.13 -20.86 -3.97
N ARG A 135 -7.83 -21.99 -4.09
CA ARG A 135 -7.27 -23.26 -4.52
C ARG A 135 -7.84 -23.66 -5.88
N CYS A 136 -7.00 -24.19 -6.75
CA CYS A 136 -7.43 -24.83 -7.98
C CYS A 136 -7.94 -26.24 -7.67
N PRO A 137 -9.20 -26.60 -8.02
CA PRO A 137 -9.71 -27.94 -7.77
C PRO A 137 -9.07 -29.01 -8.68
N LYS A 138 -8.47 -28.62 -9.81
CA LYS A 138 -7.85 -29.53 -10.77
C LYS A 138 -6.39 -29.88 -10.44
N CYS A 139 -5.53 -28.88 -10.28
CA CYS A 139 -4.09 -29.11 -10.05
C CYS A 139 -3.65 -28.88 -8.59
N GLY A 140 -4.53 -28.43 -7.71
CA GLY A 140 -4.22 -28.20 -6.30
C GLY A 140 -3.44 -26.92 -5.98
N LEU A 141 -3.03 -26.12 -6.97
CA LEU A 141 -2.31 -24.86 -6.76
C LEU A 141 -3.10 -23.93 -5.82
N VAL A 142 -2.44 -23.42 -4.78
CA VAL A 142 -2.99 -22.45 -3.82
C VAL A 142 -2.37 -21.08 -4.07
N ASN A 143 -3.20 -20.04 -4.10
CA ASN A 143 -2.77 -18.65 -4.23
C ASN A 143 -3.28 -17.82 -3.05
N TYR A 144 -2.38 -17.07 -2.43
CA TYR A 144 -2.65 -16.12 -1.35
C TYR A 144 -2.69 -14.68 -1.91
N PRO A 145 -3.25 -13.70 -1.18
CA PRO A 145 -3.09 -12.28 -1.49
C PRO A 145 -1.62 -11.94 -1.73
N ARG A 146 -1.34 -11.39 -2.91
CA ARG A 146 0.02 -11.02 -3.30
C ARG A 146 0.46 -9.77 -2.56
N LEU A 147 1.62 -9.85 -1.91
CA LEU A 147 2.38 -8.70 -1.43
C LEU A 147 3.73 -8.69 -2.14
N SER A 148 4.12 -7.55 -2.67
CA SER A 148 5.42 -7.36 -3.35
C SER A 148 6.37 -6.65 -2.38
N PRO A 149 7.37 -7.34 -1.79
CA PRO A 149 8.32 -6.70 -0.89
C PRO A 149 9.18 -5.69 -1.66
N ALA A 150 9.32 -4.49 -1.09
CA ALA A 150 10.17 -3.45 -1.63
C ALA A 150 10.93 -2.79 -0.47
N VAL A 151 12.24 -2.60 -0.64
CA VAL A 151 13.04 -1.84 0.30
C VAL A 151 12.92 -0.35 -0.01
N ILE A 152 13.07 0.49 1.02
CA ILE A 152 13.15 1.93 0.88
C ILE A 152 14.19 2.44 1.87
N MET A 153 15.22 3.11 1.40
CA MET A 153 16.44 3.32 2.19
C MET A 153 16.88 4.78 2.21
N LEU A 154 17.09 5.30 3.42
CA LEU A 154 17.77 6.57 3.63
C LEU A 154 19.27 6.33 3.72
N ILE A 155 20.05 7.03 2.91
CA ILE A 155 21.51 6.96 2.92
C ILE A 155 22.04 8.26 3.50
N SER A 156 22.81 8.18 4.58
CA SER A 156 23.41 9.34 5.23
C SER A 156 24.91 9.45 4.99
N ARG A 157 25.40 10.69 4.99
CA ARG A 157 26.82 11.06 4.96
C ARG A 157 27.05 12.27 5.86
N GLY A 158 27.35 12.02 7.14
CA GLY A 158 27.41 13.08 8.15
C GLY A 158 26.03 13.71 8.37
N GLU A 159 25.92 15.03 8.23
CA GLU A 159 24.64 15.78 8.32
C GLU A 159 23.90 15.91 6.98
N GLU A 160 24.37 15.20 5.95
CA GLU A 160 23.71 15.13 4.64
C GLU A 160 23.02 13.78 4.46
N LEU A 161 21.95 13.79 3.64
CA LEU A 161 21.26 12.59 3.17
C LEU A 161 21.17 12.63 1.64
N LEU A 162 21.24 11.46 1.03
CA LEU A 162 21.02 11.31 -0.41
C LEU A 162 19.52 11.35 -0.68
N LEU A 163 19.10 12.20 -1.62
CA LEU A 163 17.77 12.17 -2.20
C LEU A 163 17.87 12.16 -3.73
N ALA A 164 16.95 11.43 -4.36
CA ALA A 164 16.85 11.31 -5.80
C ALA A 164 15.45 11.66 -6.30
N ARG A 165 15.37 11.94 -7.60
CA ARG A 165 14.14 12.30 -8.28
C ARG A 165 13.92 11.35 -9.46
N ALA A 166 12.81 10.64 -9.44
CA ALA A 166 12.33 9.86 -10.58
C ALA A 166 11.53 10.74 -11.56
N PRO A 167 11.50 10.41 -12.88
CA PRO A 167 10.76 11.16 -13.89
C PRO A 167 9.27 11.36 -13.55
N ARG A 168 8.66 10.37 -12.88
CA ARG A 168 7.23 10.36 -12.50
C ARG A 168 6.87 11.29 -11.35
N PHE A 169 7.85 11.85 -10.64
CA PHE A 169 7.60 12.72 -9.49
C PHE A 169 7.19 14.13 -9.94
N PRO A 170 6.34 14.83 -9.15
CA PRO A 170 6.13 16.26 -9.32
C PRO A 170 7.46 17.02 -9.41
N ALA A 171 7.47 18.10 -10.19
CA ALA A 171 8.66 18.93 -10.35
C ALA A 171 9.18 19.40 -8.98
N GLY A 172 10.49 19.28 -8.76
CA GLY A 172 11.14 19.67 -7.50
C GLY A 172 11.02 18.67 -6.35
N MET A 173 10.23 17.60 -6.48
CA MET A 173 10.10 16.59 -5.43
C MET A 173 11.19 15.53 -5.52
N TYR A 174 11.93 15.35 -4.43
CA TYR A 174 12.94 14.30 -4.25
C TYR A 174 12.52 13.35 -3.14
N SER A 175 12.99 12.11 -3.18
CA SER A 175 12.74 11.08 -2.18
C SER A 175 13.99 10.27 -1.90
N VAL A 176 13.91 9.44 -0.88
CA VAL A 176 14.86 8.35 -0.65
C VAL A 176 14.73 7.29 -1.76
N LEU A 177 15.76 6.47 -1.95
CA LEU A 177 15.75 5.41 -2.96
C LEU A 177 14.81 4.26 -2.53
N ALA A 178 14.31 3.51 -3.50
CA ALA A 178 13.44 2.37 -3.22
C ALA A 178 13.31 1.43 -4.42
N GLY A 179 13.40 0.13 -4.18
CA GLY A 179 13.23 -0.87 -5.21
C GLY A 179 12.74 -2.21 -4.70
N PHE A 180 12.41 -3.10 -5.64
CA PHE A 180 11.78 -4.37 -5.34
C PHE A 180 12.82 -5.42 -4.95
N VAL A 181 12.46 -6.28 -3.99
CA VAL A 181 13.30 -7.41 -3.61
C VAL A 181 13.20 -8.49 -4.69
N GLU A 182 14.33 -8.95 -5.22
CA GLU A 182 14.37 -10.00 -6.22
C GLU A 182 14.41 -11.42 -5.62
N PRO A 183 13.97 -12.44 -6.37
CA PRO A 183 14.08 -13.83 -5.92
C PRO A 183 15.53 -14.22 -5.62
N GLY A 184 15.77 -14.63 -4.37
CA GLY A 184 17.09 -15.06 -3.91
C GLY A 184 17.87 -14.00 -3.13
N GLU A 185 17.34 -12.78 -3.01
CA GLU A 185 17.96 -11.71 -2.22
C GLU A 185 17.45 -11.68 -0.78
N SER A 186 18.34 -11.36 0.14
CA SER A 186 18.01 -10.72 1.42
C SER A 186 17.64 -9.26 1.20
N LEU A 187 16.97 -8.66 2.20
CA LEU A 187 16.58 -7.26 2.15
C LEU A 187 17.82 -6.35 2.08
N GLU A 188 18.88 -6.71 2.79
CA GLU A 188 20.15 -5.99 2.82
C GLU A 188 20.87 -6.07 1.47
N GLU A 189 20.85 -7.23 0.80
CA GLU A 189 21.38 -7.37 -0.56
C GLU A 189 20.61 -6.49 -1.55
N THR A 190 19.27 -6.46 -1.47
CA THR A 190 18.45 -5.54 -2.27
C THR A 190 18.83 -4.09 -1.99
N VAL A 191 19.07 -3.70 -0.73
CA VAL A 191 19.53 -2.34 -0.41
C VAL A 191 20.86 -2.02 -1.11
N VAL A 192 21.84 -2.92 -1.07
CA VAL A 192 23.13 -2.71 -1.74
C VAL A 192 22.96 -2.62 -3.25
N ARG A 193 22.18 -3.54 -3.85
CA ARG A 193 21.95 -3.59 -5.29
C ARG A 193 21.28 -2.31 -5.79
N GLU A 194 20.12 -1.96 -5.24
CA GLU A 194 19.33 -0.79 -5.67
C GLU A 194 20.14 0.51 -5.55
N VAL A 195 20.91 0.68 -4.48
CA VAL A 195 21.78 1.85 -4.34
C VAL A 195 22.87 1.89 -5.42
N ARG A 196 23.49 0.74 -5.71
CA ARG A 196 24.53 0.68 -6.75
C ARG A 196 23.95 0.92 -8.14
N GLU A 197 22.78 0.35 -8.44
CA GLU A 197 22.09 0.48 -9.72
C GLU A 197 21.60 1.91 -9.95
N GLU A 198 20.87 2.50 -9.00
CA GLU A 198 20.24 3.80 -9.20
C GLU A 198 21.26 4.95 -9.17
N VAL A 199 22.28 4.89 -8.31
CA VAL A 199 23.15 6.06 -8.03
C VAL A 199 24.65 5.76 -7.98
N GLY A 200 25.09 4.51 -8.21
CA GLY A 200 26.50 4.19 -8.40
C GLY A 200 27.40 4.25 -7.15
N ILE A 201 26.83 4.35 -5.95
CA ILE A 201 27.60 4.44 -4.69
C ILE A 201 27.56 3.13 -3.90
N GLU A 202 28.50 2.99 -2.97
CA GLU A 202 28.55 1.88 -2.01
C GLU A 202 28.06 2.34 -0.63
N VAL A 203 27.40 1.43 0.09
CA VAL A 203 26.86 1.67 1.43
C VAL A 203 27.31 0.62 2.44
N LYS A 204 27.22 1.00 3.71
CA LYS A 204 27.51 0.15 4.88
C LYS A 204 26.54 0.47 6.00
N ASP A 205 26.67 -0.25 7.13
CA ASP A 205 25.88 -0.03 8.34
C ASP A 205 24.37 -0.03 8.09
N ILE A 206 23.91 -0.97 7.25
CA ILE A 206 22.49 -1.13 6.89
C ILE A 206 21.70 -1.56 8.13
N ARG A 207 20.66 -0.80 8.47
CA ARG A 207 19.82 -1.04 9.65
C ARG A 207 18.34 -0.93 9.30
N TYR A 208 17.56 -1.91 9.75
CA TYR A 208 16.12 -1.86 9.66
C TYR A 208 15.55 -0.66 10.44
N PHE A 209 14.63 0.07 9.81
CA PHE A 209 13.95 1.22 10.39
C PHE A 209 12.50 0.92 10.78
N GLY A 210 11.76 0.27 9.87
CA GLY A 210 10.33 0.07 10.03
C GLY A 210 9.70 -0.50 8.76
N SER A 211 8.39 -0.72 8.76
CA SER A 211 7.68 -1.15 7.55
C SER A 211 6.33 -0.43 7.42
N GLN A 212 5.83 -0.38 6.19
CA GLN A 212 4.55 0.22 5.87
C GLN A 212 3.85 -0.55 4.75
N PRO A 213 2.59 -0.99 4.95
CA PRO A 213 1.74 -1.45 3.85
C PRO A 213 1.52 -0.33 2.83
N TRP A 214 1.76 -0.60 1.55
CA TRP A 214 1.63 0.39 0.48
C TRP A 214 0.72 -0.13 -0.65
N PRO A 215 -0.59 0.17 -0.58
CA PRO A 215 -1.62 -0.40 -1.46
C PRO A 215 -1.67 0.26 -2.84
N PHE A 216 -0.50 0.53 -3.43
CA PHE A 216 -0.33 1.18 -4.73
C PHE A 216 0.69 0.44 -5.60
N PRO A 217 0.39 -0.78 -6.09
CA PRO A 217 -0.86 -1.52 -5.90
C PRO A 217 -0.84 -2.49 -4.71
N ASN A 218 0.29 -3.12 -4.38
CA ASN A 218 0.34 -4.22 -3.40
C ASN A 218 1.71 -4.38 -2.73
N SER A 219 2.45 -3.30 -2.52
CA SER A 219 3.79 -3.37 -1.94
C SER A 219 3.75 -3.45 -0.42
N LEU A 220 4.74 -4.14 0.15
CA LEU A 220 5.13 -3.96 1.55
C LEU A 220 6.45 -3.19 1.54
N MET A 221 6.41 -1.92 1.94
CA MET A 221 7.61 -1.09 2.01
C MET A 221 8.37 -1.40 3.28
N ILE A 222 9.65 -1.72 3.15
CA ILE A 222 10.52 -2.12 4.25
C ILE A 222 11.64 -1.08 4.33
N GLY A 223 11.55 -0.23 5.34
CA GLY A 223 12.42 0.91 5.56
C GLY A 223 13.76 0.50 6.13
N PHE A 224 14.84 1.03 5.54
CA PHE A 224 16.21 0.89 6.02
C PHE A 224 16.88 2.27 6.14
N THR A 225 17.90 2.32 6.99
CA THR A 225 18.91 3.37 6.96
C THR A 225 20.25 2.73 6.61
N ALA A 226 21.11 3.48 5.92
CA ALA A 226 22.45 3.05 5.56
C ALA A 226 23.39 4.26 5.59
N THR A 227 24.69 4.00 5.72
CA THR A 227 25.73 5.04 5.70
C THR A 227 26.54 4.93 4.42
N TYR A 228 26.84 6.07 3.81
CA TYR A 228 27.75 6.16 2.67
C TYR A 228 29.10 5.53 2.99
N ALA A 229 29.57 4.66 2.09
CA ALA A 229 30.88 4.02 2.19
C ALA A 229 31.89 4.66 1.22
N SER A 230 31.56 4.71 -0.07
CA SER A 230 32.45 5.20 -1.13
C SER A 230 31.68 5.40 -2.46
N GLY A 231 32.33 6.02 -3.44
CA GLY A 231 31.82 6.17 -4.81
C GLY A 231 31.32 7.57 -5.13
N ASP A 232 31.13 7.83 -6.41
CA ASP A 232 30.58 9.08 -6.91
C ASP A 232 29.16 8.85 -7.42
N ILE A 233 28.28 9.84 -7.28
CA ILE A 233 26.91 9.73 -7.78
C ILE A 233 26.96 9.62 -9.31
N VAL A 234 26.48 8.49 -9.83
CA VAL A 234 26.23 8.27 -11.25
C VAL A 234 24.82 7.70 -11.36
N ILE A 235 23.89 8.51 -11.84
CA ILE A 235 22.49 8.11 -11.93
C ILE A 235 22.25 7.14 -13.09
N GLU A 236 21.33 6.20 -12.91
CA GLU A 236 20.73 5.44 -14.00
C GLU A 236 19.64 6.30 -14.68
N PRO A 237 19.84 6.80 -15.91
CA PRO A 237 18.95 7.78 -16.53
C PRO A 237 17.54 7.25 -16.86
N GLU A 238 17.36 5.93 -16.96
CA GLU A 238 16.02 5.34 -17.15
C GLU A 238 15.17 5.43 -15.88
N GLU A 239 15.79 5.45 -14.70
CA GLU A 239 15.09 5.45 -13.42
C GLU A 239 15.04 6.82 -12.76
N LEU A 240 16.13 7.59 -12.87
CA LEU A 240 16.33 8.86 -12.19
C LEU A 240 16.67 9.99 -13.17
N VAL A 241 16.19 11.18 -12.84
CA VAL A 241 16.53 12.42 -13.57
C VAL A 241 17.49 13.30 -12.79
N ASP A 242 17.65 13.07 -11.48
CA ASP A 242 18.60 13.77 -10.63
C ASP A 242 18.80 13.02 -9.30
N ALA A 243 19.99 13.15 -8.71
CA ALA A 243 20.31 12.67 -7.37
C ALA A 243 21.41 13.54 -6.74
N ALA A 244 21.23 13.95 -5.49
CA ALA A 244 22.18 14.81 -4.80
C ALA A 244 22.17 14.61 -3.28
N TRP A 245 23.27 15.01 -2.65
CA TRP A 245 23.37 15.14 -1.20
C TRP A 245 22.67 16.43 -0.76
N PHE A 246 21.78 16.32 0.22
CA PHE A 246 21.08 17.46 0.80
C PHE A 246 21.39 17.54 2.29
N SER A 247 21.69 18.74 2.78
CA SER A 247 21.78 19.00 4.21
C SER A 247 20.40 18.87 4.86
N LYS A 248 20.34 18.33 6.08
CA LYS A 248 19.12 18.34 6.92
C LYS A 248 18.51 19.74 7.11
N HIS A 249 19.31 20.80 6.96
CA HIS A 249 18.88 22.20 7.10
C HIS A 249 18.36 22.83 5.80
N ASN A 250 18.54 22.17 4.66
CA ASN A 250 18.17 22.69 3.34
C ASN A 250 17.63 21.57 2.45
N LEU A 251 16.47 21.03 2.84
CA LEU A 251 15.79 19.97 2.09
C LEU A 251 15.01 20.53 0.90
N PRO A 252 14.92 19.79 -0.21
CA PRO A 252 14.06 20.13 -1.33
C PRO A 252 12.60 19.84 -0.96
N GLN A 253 11.69 19.89 -1.95
CA GLN A 253 10.36 19.34 -1.74
C GLN A 253 10.46 17.83 -1.52
N ILE A 254 9.87 17.33 -0.43
CA ILE A 254 9.93 15.91 -0.02
C ILE A 254 8.52 15.30 0.04
N PRO A 255 8.39 13.96 0.11
CA PRO A 255 7.09 13.29 0.10
C PRO A 255 6.18 13.71 1.26
N PRO A 256 4.86 13.53 1.12
CA PRO A 256 3.91 13.84 2.18
C PRO A 256 4.04 12.88 3.38
N LYS A 257 3.53 13.33 4.54
CA LYS A 257 3.60 12.64 5.85
C LYS A 257 2.99 11.24 5.88
N LEU A 258 2.15 10.90 4.90
CA LEU A 258 1.63 9.54 4.72
C LEU A 258 2.74 8.51 4.53
N SER A 259 3.82 8.85 3.83
CA SER A 259 4.80 7.87 3.35
C SER A 259 5.90 7.54 4.37
N ILE A 260 6.38 6.29 4.35
CA ILE A 260 7.57 5.87 5.12
C ILE A 260 8.83 6.60 4.66
N ALA A 261 8.90 7.00 3.39
CA ALA A 261 9.93 7.92 2.89
C ALA A 261 10.01 9.19 3.74
N ARG A 262 8.84 9.80 4.01
CA ARG A 262 8.77 10.98 4.86
C ARG A 262 9.15 10.68 6.31
N LYS A 263 8.73 9.52 6.85
CA LYS A 263 9.12 9.09 8.21
C LYS A 263 10.63 8.92 8.37
N LEU A 264 11.31 8.34 7.37
CA LEU A 264 12.77 8.21 7.33
C LEU A 264 13.45 9.59 7.33
N ILE A 265 13.01 10.50 6.47
CA ILE A 265 13.57 11.86 6.37
C ILE A 265 13.35 12.64 7.67
N ASP A 266 12.14 12.62 8.22
CA ASP A 266 11.83 13.30 9.50
C ASP A 266 12.65 12.71 10.67
N TRP A 267 12.89 11.40 10.68
CA TRP A 267 13.79 10.76 11.64
C TRP A 267 15.23 11.26 11.50
N PHE A 268 15.76 11.33 10.28
CA PHE A 268 17.12 11.84 10.05
C PHE A 268 17.28 13.28 10.54
N VAL A 269 16.35 14.17 10.17
CA VAL A 269 16.34 15.59 10.56
C VAL A 269 16.29 15.78 12.08
N SER A 270 15.64 14.88 12.81
CA SER A 270 15.49 14.99 14.27
C SER A 270 16.61 14.34 15.07
N THR A 271 17.45 13.52 14.44
CA THR A 271 18.47 12.71 15.13
C THR A 271 19.91 13.08 14.78
N HIS A 272 20.12 13.77 13.66
CA HIS A 272 21.42 14.22 13.21
C HIS A 272 21.49 15.72 13.34
#